data_AF-A0A7J4I5D2-F1
#
_entry.id   AF-A0A7J4I5D2-F1
#
_cell.length_a   1.000
_cell.length_b   1.000
_cell.length_c   1.000
_cell.angle_alpha   90.00
_cell.angle_beta   90.00
_cell.angle_gamma   90.00
#
_symmetry.space_group_name_H-M   'P 1'
#
loop_
_entity.id
_entity.type
_entity.pdbx_description
1 polymer ?
#
loop_
_entity_poly.entity_id
_entity_poly.type
_entity_poly.pdbx_seq_one_letter_code
_entity_poly.pdbx_strand_id
1 'polypeptide(L)' 'MAWRGVIIEESLDDPSLLNLVRIVNTKKSFLENEDEKGLLHFHHVEVEKKDDFVEKAKKAIKQGWYMHICKDDKMIVIFR' A
#
# COMPACT_ATOMS: atom_id res chain seq x y z
N MET A 1 17.38 3.10 -7.32
CA MET A 1 16.43 3.44 -6.25
C MET A 1 15.31 2.41 -6.20
N ALA A 2 14.79 2.11 -5.01
CA ALA A 2 13.64 1.23 -4.81
C ALA A 2 12.34 1.93 -5.22
N TRP A 3 11.28 1.16 -5.50
CA TRP A 3 9.94 1.72 -5.65
C TRP A 3 9.41 2.18 -4.30
N ARG A 4 8.56 3.20 -4.28
CA ARG A 4 8.02 3.78 -3.04
C ARG A 4 6.53 3.94 -3.11
N GLY A 5 5.84 3.73 -2.01
CA GLY A 5 4.40 3.92 -1.95
C GLY A 5 3.89 4.04 -0.53
N VAL A 6 2.56 4.09 -0.43
CA VAL A 6 1.85 4.03 0.84
C VAL A 6 0.89 2.86 0.81
N ILE A 7 0.95 2.01 1.82
CA ILE A 7 0.01 0.93 2.07
C ILE A 7 -0.84 1.31 3.27
N ILE A 8 -2.15 1.31 3.10
CA ILE A 8 -3.11 1.44 4.19
C ILE A 8 -3.39 0.03 4.70
N GLU A 9 -3.04 -0.30 5.94
CA GLU A 9 -3.16 -1.67 6.49
C GLU A 9 -4.60 -2.18 6.39
N GLU A 10 -5.57 -1.32 6.68
CA GLU A 10 -6.99 -1.64 6.64
C GLU A 10 -7.53 -1.87 5.22
N SER A 11 -6.79 -1.47 4.17
CA SER A 11 -7.13 -1.76 2.78
C SER A 11 -6.77 -3.18 2.33
N LEU A 12 -6.10 -3.95 3.20
CA LEU A 12 -5.66 -5.31 2.90
C LEU A 12 -6.64 -6.36 3.44
N ASP A 13 -7.00 -7.32 2.60
CA ASP A 13 -7.56 -8.62 3.01
C ASP A 13 -6.45 -9.56 3.52
N ASP A 14 -5.23 -9.44 2.99
CA ASP A 14 -4.06 -10.22 3.40
C ASP A 14 -2.90 -9.31 3.86
N PRO A 15 -2.71 -9.14 5.19
CA PRO A 15 -1.61 -8.34 5.74
C PRO A 15 -0.21 -8.88 5.42
N SER A 16 -0.07 -10.12 4.94
CA SER A 16 1.23 -10.71 4.61
C SER A 16 1.99 -9.96 3.51
N LEU A 17 1.29 -9.10 2.74
CA LEU A 17 1.89 -8.17 1.78
C LEU A 17 2.96 -7.27 2.44
N LEU A 18 2.77 -6.90 3.71
CA LEU A 18 3.71 -6.07 4.45
C LEU A 18 5.08 -6.74 4.67
N ASN A 19 5.15 -8.08 4.61
CA ASN A 19 6.41 -8.82 4.73
C ASN A 19 7.29 -8.73 3.47
N LEU A 20 6.75 -8.24 2.35
CA LEU A 20 7.49 -8.11 1.09
C LEU A 20 8.14 -6.74 0.89
N VAL A 21 7.90 -5.82 1.81
CA VAL A 21 8.29 -4.43 1.68
C VAL A 21 9.08 -4.00 2.90
N ARG A 22 9.92 -2.99 2.71
CA ARG A 22 10.57 -2.33 3.83
C ARG A 22 9.71 -1.16 4.27
N ILE A 23 9.14 -1.23 5.47
CA ILE A 23 8.42 -0.10 6.07
C ILE A 23 9.45 0.94 6.53
N VAL A 24 9.37 2.14 5.96
CA VAL A 24 10.24 3.27 6.29
C VAL A 24 9.62 4.13 7.39
N ASN A 25 8.30 4.28 7.37
CA ASN A 25 7.55 5.06 8.35
C ASN A 25 6.11 4.56 8.45
N THR A 26 5.49 4.73 9.61
CA THR A 26 4.07 4.45 9.80
C THR A 26 3.42 5.67 10.42
N LYS A 27 2.33 6.15 9.81
CA LYS A 27 1.50 7.23 10.36
C LYS A 27 0.10 6.69 10.64
N LYS A 28 -0.52 7.15 11.73
CA LYS A 28 -1.93 6.88 12.00
C LYS A 28 -2.72 8.14 11.71
N SER A 29 -3.74 8.06 10.88
CA SER A 29 -4.58 9.19 10.51
C SER A 29 -5.97 8.74 10.10
N PHE A 30 -6.92 9.67 10.09
CA PHE A 30 -8.19 9.50 9.40
C PHE A 30 -8.00 9.83 7.91
N LEU A 31 -8.83 9.25 7.05
CA LEU A 31 -8.95 9.70 5.66
C LEU A 31 -9.78 10.99 5.66
N GLU A 32 -9.32 11.99 4.90
CA GLU A 32 -10.01 13.27 4.82
C GLU A 32 -11.45 13.06 4.33
N ASN A 33 -12.42 13.54 5.11
CA ASN A 33 -13.86 13.39 4.85
C ASN A 33 -14.39 11.94 4.92
N GLU A 34 -13.65 11.02 5.54
CA GLU A 34 -14.08 9.63 5.78
C GLU A 34 -13.84 9.21 7.25
N ASP A 35 -14.17 10.09 8.20
CA ASP A 35 -13.97 9.85 9.64
C ASP A 35 -14.67 8.57 10.13
N GLU A 36 -15.79 8.21 9.49
CA GLU A 36 -16.57 7.00 9.74
C GLU A 36 -15.81 5.70 9.43
N LYS A 37 -14.76 5.74 8.59
CA LYS A 37 -13.89 4.58 8.34
C LYS A 37 -12.87 4.34 9.43
N GLY A 38 -12.77 5.24 10.40
CA GLY A 38 -11.94 5.11 11.58
C GLY A 38 -10.47 5.47 11.35
N LEU A 39 -9.66 5.18 12.37
CA LEU A 39 -8.23 5.46 12.38
C LEU A 39 -7.49 4.41 11.53
N LEU A 40 -6.77 4.85 10.50
CA LEU A 40 -6.04 3.97 9.58
C LEU A 40 -4.53 4.03 9.77
N HIS A 41 -3.84 2.95 9.40
CA HIS A 41 -2.38 2.83 9.45
C HIS A 41 -1.78 3.00 8.05
N PHE A 42 -1.08 4.12 7.84
CA PHE A 42 -0.40 4.47 6.60
C PHE A 42 1.09 4.09 6.67
N HIS A 43 1.43 2.93 6.12
CA HIS A 43 2.80 2.47 5.98
C HIS A 43 3.45 3.06 4.73
N HIS A 44 4.45 3.91 4.91
CA HIS A 44 5.32 4.36 3.83
C HIS A 44 6.37 3.27 3.59
N VAL A 45 6.42 2.77 2.37
CA VAL A 45 7.17 1.55 2.05
C VAL A 45 8.16 1.74 0.92
N GLU A 46 9.24 0.97 0.97
CA GLU A 46 10.15 0.73 -0.14
C GLU A 46 9.99 -0.71 -0.66
N VAL A 47 9.93 -0.85 -1.99
CA VAL A 47 9.69 -2.12 -2.69
C VAL A 47 10.84 -2.37 -3.66
N GLU A 48 11.62 -3.43 -3.41
CA GLU A 48 12.74 -3.83 -4.27
C GLU A 48 12.28 -4.75 -5.41
N LYS A 49 11.47 -5.77 -5.09
CA LYS A 49 10.97 -6.77 -6.03
C LYS A 49 9.59 -6.39 -6.57
N LYS A 50 9.55 -5.36 -7.41
CA LYS A 50 8.32 -4.76 -7.96
C LYS A 50 7.33 -5.79 -8.51
N ASP A 51 7.76 -6.74 -9.33
CA ASP A 51 6.85 -7.68 -10.00
C ASP A 51 6.21 -8.66 -9.02
N ASP A 52 6.98 -9.23 -8.09
CA ASP A 52 6.46 -10.10 -7.03
C ASP A 52 5.47 -9.35 -6.13
N PHE A 53 5.82 -8.11 -5.76
CA PHE A 53 4.93 -7.24 -4.99
C PHE A 53 3.61 -6.98 -5.72
N VAL A 54 3.63 -6.61 -7.00
CA VAL A 54 2.42 -6.33 -7.79
C VAL A 54 1.51 -7.54 -7.86
N GLU A 55 2.06 -8.73 -8.10
CA GLU A 55 1.26 -9.96 -8.21
C GLU A 55 0.61 -10.36 -6.89
N LYS A 56 1.30 -10.14 -5.74
CA LYS A 56 0.69 -10.37 -4.42
C LYS A 56 -0.30 -9.28 -4.04
N ALA A 57 0.00 -8.02 -4.34
CA ALA A 57 -0.87 -6.88 -4.04
C ALA A 57 -2.23 -7.00 -4.73
N LYS A 58 -2.28 -7.47 -5.99
CA LYS A 58 -3.54 -7.73 -6.72
C LYS A 58 -4.51 -8.66 -5.98
N LYS A 59 -3.97 -9.55 -5.13
CA LYS A 59 -4.75 -10.54 -4.36
C LYS A 59 -5.00 -10.09 -2.92
N ALA A 60 -4.10 -9.27 -2.38
CA ALA A 60 -4.11 -8.84 -0.99
C ALA A 60 -4.99 -7.61 -0.74
N ILE A 61 -5.32 -6.81 -1.75
CA ILE A 61 -6.15 -5.61 -1.61
C ILE A 61 -7.64 -5.96 -1.58
N LYS A 62 -8.40 -5.24 -0.76
CA LYS A 62 -9.87 -5.28 -0.67
C LYS A 62 -10.55 -4.71 -1.91
N GLN A 63 -11.73 -5.23 -2.24
CA GLN A 63 -12.58 -4.67 -3.29
C GLN A 63 -12.92 -3.19 -2.98
N GLY A 64 -12.82 -2.32 -3.99
CA GLY A 64 -13.05 -0.87 -3.88
C GLY A 64 -11.85 -0.07 -3.37
N TRP A 65 -10.70 -0.72 -3.14
CA TRP A 65 -9.47 -0.05 -2.70
C TRP A 65 -8.39 -0.08 -3.79
N TYR A 66 -7.46 0.86 -3.67
CA TYR A 66 -6.28 0.90 -4.51
C TYR A 66 -5.04 1.27 -3.69
N MET A 67 -3.88 0.95 -4.23
CA MET A 67 -2.60 1.47 -3.79
C MET A 67 -1.74 1.80 -5.00
N HIS A 68 -0.67 2.54 -4.78
CA HIS A 68 0.29 2.85 -5.83
C HIS A 68 1.72 2.75 -5.31
N ILE A 69 2.62 2.41 -6.22
CA ILE A 69 4.06 2.56 -6.05
C ILE A 69 4.62 3.39 -7.18
N CYS A 70 5.56 4.26 -6.85
CA CYS A 70 6.21 5.18 -7.76
C CYS A 70 7.72 4.93 -7.78
N LYS A 71 8.34 5.15 -8.93
CA LYS A 71 9.79 5.19 -9.10
C LYS A 71 10.12 6.06 -10.29
N ASP A 72 10.98 7.06 -10.06
CA ASP A 72 11.38 8.04 -11.07
C ASP A 72 10.14 8.71 -11.70
N ASP A 73 9.92 8.56 -13.00
CA ASP A 73 8.79 9.09 -13.77
C ASP A 73 7.62 8.11 -13.92
N LYS A 74 7.66 6.98 -13.21
CA LYS A 74 6.69 5.88 -13.37
C LYS A 74 5.86 5.68 -12.11
N MET A 75 4.58 5.41 -12.34
CA MET A 75 3.62 5.01 -11.31
C MET A 75 2.96 3.70 -11.73
N ILE A 76 2.82 2.79 -10.77
CA ILE A 76 2.01 1.58 -10.90
C ILE A 76 0.89 1.67 -9.90
N VAL A 77 -0.33 1.60 -10.41
CA VAL A 77 -1.55 1.55 -9.60
C VAL A 77 -2.06 0.12 -9.58
N ILE A 78 -2.37 -0.38 -8.39
CA ILE A 78 -2.99 -1.69 -8.18
C ILE A 78 -4.32 -1.43 -7.50
N PHE A 79 -5.39 -1.92 -8.08
CA PHE A 79 -6.75 -1.76 -7.58
C PHE A 79 -7.48 -3.09 -7.69
N ARG A 80 -8.52 -3.24 -6.88
CA ARG A 80 -9.43 -4.37 -6.96
C ARG A 80 -10.86 -3.91 -6.87
#